data_AF-A0A6P0L2Z9-F1
#
_entry.id   AF-A0A6P0L2Z9-F1
#
_cell.length_a   1.000
_cell.length_b   1.000
_cell.length_c   1.000
_cell.angle_alpha   90.00
_cell.angle_beta   90.00
_cell.angle_gamma   90.00
#
_symmetry.space_group_name_H-M   'P 1'
#
loop_
_entity.id
_entity.type
_entity.pdbx_description
1 polymer ?
#
loop_
_entity_poly.entity_id
_entity_poly.type
_entity_poly.pdbx_seq_one_letter_code
_entity_poly.pdbx_strand_id
1 'polypeptide(L)'
;MAPTTVSDWIDIAKERTKDADAILKNRSQSIGAVYMAGYAIECSLKALLRYKNKPFPKHGNQGHNLRGLWEAAGLRLSDIRDPTGAKTFFIENWDTSLRYELTCNSSLTMAELVDGAKQLTKFIKFKISPKSRRRR
;
A
#
# COMPACT_ATOMS: atom_id res chain seq x y z
N MET A 1 -21.45 -0.84 1.25
CA MET A 1 -21.17 -1.82 0.19
C MET A 1 -19.67 -2.01 0.07
N ALA A 2 -19.20 -3.22 -0.26
CA ALA A 2 -17.79 -3.43 -0.54
C ALA A 2 -17.39 -2.75 -1.87
N PRO A 3 -16.17 -2.21 -2.00
CA PRO A 3 -15.68 -1.64 -3.26
C PRO A 3 -15.64 -2.71 -4.38
N THR A 4 -16.12 -2.35 -5.56
CA THR A 4 -16.29 -3.27 -6.70
C THR A 4 -15.58 -2.82 -7.97
N THR A 5 -15.34 -1.51 -8.11
CA THR A 5 -14.68 -0.92 -9.28
C THR A 5 -13.23 -0.53 -8.99
N VAL A 6 -12.44 -0.33 -10.06
CA VAL A 6 -11.08 0.21 -9.93
C VAL A 6 -11.09 1.59 -9.26
N SER A 7 -12.09 2.43 -9.57
CA SER A 7 -12.20 3.77 -8.97
C SER A 7 -12.47 3.70 -7.48
N ASP A 8 -13.40 2.83 -7.03
CA ASP A 8 -13.73 2.68 -5.62
C ASP A 8 -12.47 2.40 -4.79
N TRP A 9 -11.64 1.45 -5.25
CA TRP A 9 -10.40 1.09 -4.59
C TRP A 9 -9.37 2.23 -4.61
N ILE A 10 -9.27 2.98 -5.71
CA ILE A 10 -8.38 4.15 -5.79
C ILE A 10 -8.82 5.26 -4.84
N ASP A 11 -10.12 5.50 -4.71
CA ASP A 11 -10.67 6.55 -3.86
C ASP A 11 -10.51 6.20 -2.38
N ILE A 12 -10.72 4.94 -2.01
CA ILE A 12 -10.38 4.45 -0.66
C ILE A 12 -8.87 4.58 -0.42
N ALA A 13 -8.01 4.21 -1.36
CA ALA A 13 -6.56 4.35 -1.20
C ALA A 13 -6.13 5.82 -0.98
N LYS A 14 -6.78 6.79 -1.66
CA LYS A 14 -6.55 8.22 -1.43
C LYS A 14 -6.97 8.61 -0.02
N GLU A 15 -8.13 8.14 0.44
CA GLU A 15 -8.61 8.45 1.78
C GLU A 15 -7.70 7.89 2.87
N ARG A 16 -7.26 6.63 2.75
CA ARG A 16 -6.30 6.03 3.70
C ARG A 16 -4.94 6.73 3.70
N THR A 17 -4.53 7.30 2.57
CA THR A 17 -3.34 8.16 2.51
C THR A 17 -3.54 9.45 3.31
N LYS A 18 -4.70 10.09 3.19
CA LYS A 18 -5.03 11.30 3.97
C LYS A 18 -5.13 11.01 5.46
N ASP A 19 -5.70 9.86 5.83
CA ASP A 19 -5.74 9.43 7.23
C ASP A 19 -4.33 9.28 7.80
N ALA A 20 -3.42 8.62 7.06
CA ALA A 20 -2.03 8.49 7.46
C ALA A 20 -1.38 9.87 7.68
N ASP A 21 -1.63 10.82 6.76
CA ASP A 21 -1.12 12.19 6.87
C ASP A 21 -1.70 12.96 8.06
N ALA A 22 -3.01 12.83 8.30
CA ALA A 22 -3.67 13.48 9.42
C ALA A 22 -3.18 12.94 10.76
N ILE A 23 -2.95 11.63 10.86
CA ILE A 23 -2.36 11.01 12.05
C ILE A 23 -0.93 11.52 12.24
N LEU A 24 -0.10 11.47 11.19
CA LEU A 24 1.30 11.89 11.29
C LEU A 24 1.45 13.37 11.69
N LYS A 25 0.57 14.24 11.17
CA LYS A 25 0.55 15.67 11.52
C LYS A 25 0.31 15.91 13.01
N ASN A 26 -0.59 15.15 13.63
CA ASN A 26 -0.98 15.36 15.03
C ASN A 26 -0.23 14.44 16.01
N ARG A 27 0.29 13.32 15.52
CA ARG A 27 0.95 12.25 16.28
C ARG A 27 2.07 11.63 15.43
N SER A 28 3.17 12.36 15.27
CA SER A 28 4.27 12.01 14.36
C SER A 28 4.96 10.67 14.65
N GLN A 29 4.85 10.17 15.89
CA GLN A 29 5.40 8.87 16.30
C GLN A 29 4.35 7.74 16.31
N SER A 30 3.12 8.01 15.90
CA SER A 30 2.06 7.00 15.90
C SER A 30 2.25 6.00 14.76
N ILE A 31 2.46 4.74 15.12
CA ILE A 31 2.39 3.61 14.18
C ILE A 31 1.05 3.52 13.44
N GLY A 32 -0.01 4.12 13.99
CA GLY A 32 -1.30 4.25 13.30
C GLY A 32 -1.18 4.91 11.93
N ALA A 33 -0.25 5.85 11.73
CA ALA A 33 -0.02 6.45 10.41
C ALA A 33 0.53 5.43 9.41
N VAL A 34 1.51 4.61 9.83
CA VAL A 34 2.09 3.53 9.02
C VAL A 34 1.07 2.43 8.73
N TYR A 35 0.24 2.08 9.72
CA TYR A 35 -0.87 1.15 9.56
C TYR A 35 -1.83 1.63 8.46
N MET A 36 -2.29 2.87 8.51
CA MET A 36 -3.19 3.44 7.49
C MET A 36 -2.51 3.55 6.12
N ALA A 37 -1.23 3.86 6.08
CA ALA A 37 -0.45 3.91 4.84
C ALA A 37 -0.36 2.53 4.15
N GLY A 38 -0.23 1.44 4.90
CA GLY A 38 -0.28 0.09 4.30
C GLY A 38 -1.65 -0.28 3.74
N TYR A 39 -2.75 0.15 4.37
CA TYR A 39 -4.08 0.01 3.76
C TYR A 39 -4.23 0.79 2.46
N ALA A 40 -3.57 1.93 2.30
CA ALA A 40 -3.54 2.66 1.04
C ALA A 40 -2.85 1.84 -0.08
N ILE A 41 -1.77 1.13 0.25
CA ILE A 41 -1.08 0.20 -0.67
C ILE A 41 -2.00 -0.97 -1.00
N GLU A 42 -2.62 -1.61 0.00
CA GLU A 42 -3.55 -2.73 -0.20
C GLU A 42 -4.64 -2.36 -1.21
N CYS A 43 -5.31 -1.22 -0.99
CA CYS A 43 -6.37 -0.74 -1.87
C CYS A 43 -5.84 -0.44 -3.27
N SER A 44 -4.64 0.14 -3.38
CA SER A 44 -4.01 0.38 -4.69
C SER A 44 -3.68 -0.93 -5.43
N LEU A 45 -3.22 -1.95 -4.73
CA LEU A 45 -2.95 -3.28 -5.31
C LEU A 45 -4.24 -3.97 -5.75
N LYS A 46 -5.29 -3.92 -4.94
CA LYS A 46 -6.62 -4.43 -5.31
C LYS A 46 -7.19 -3.71 -6.53
N ALA A 47 -6.97 -2.40 -6.65
CA ALA A 47 -7.30 -1.65 -7.85
C ALA A 47 -6.53 -2.16 -9.08
N LEU A 48 -5.22 -2.41 -8.95
CA LEU A 48 -4.38 -2.93 -10.04
C LEU A 48 -4.79 -4.36 -10.46
N LEU A 49 -5.07 -5.23 -9.50
CA LEU A 49 -5.55 -6.59 -9.75
C LEU A 49 -6.89 -6.54 -10.49
N ARG A 50 -7.82 -5.69 -10.03
CA ARG A 50 -9.11 -5.48 -10.70
C ARG A 50 -8.94 -4.94 -12.12
N TYR A 51 -8.06 -3.96 -12.33
CA TYR A 51 -7.73 -3.40 -13.65
C TYR A 51 -7.16 -4.47 -14.60
N LYS A 52 -6.39 -5.42 -14.07
CA LYS A 52 -5.82 -6.55 -14.82
C LYS A 52 -6.79 -7.74 -14.96
N ASN A 53 -8.03 -7.61 -14.49
CA ASN A 53 -9.02 -8.68 -14.42
C ASN A 53 -8.50 -9.94 -13.69
N LYS A 54 -7.68 -9.77 -12.65
CA LYS A 54 -7.18 -10.85 -11.80
C LYS A 54 -8.02 -10.97 -10.52
N PRO A 55 -8.41 -12.18 -10.10
CA PRO A 55 -9.07 -12.37 -8.82
C PRO A 55 -8.10 -12.09 -7.67
N PHE A 56 -8.66 -11.73 -6.51
CA PHE A 56 -7.90 -11.57 -5.28
C PHE A 56 -8.77 -11.90 -4.06
N PRO A 57 -8.17 -12.35 -2.95
CA PRO A 57 -8.91 -12.62 -1.72
C PRO A 57 -9.57 -11.34 -1.20
N LYS A 58 -10.88 -11.41 -0.94
CA LYS A 58 -11.64 -10.29 -0.36
C LYS A 58 -11.76 -10.36 1.15
N HIS A 59 -11.50 -11.53 1.74
CA HIS A 59 -11.70 -11.84 3.14
C HIS A 59 -10.52 -12.63 3.70
N GLY A 60 -10.39 -12.64 5.03
CA GLY A 60 -9.33 -13.34 5.75
C GLY A 60 -7.96 -12.69 5.58
N ASN A 61 -6.94 -13.27 6.23
CA ASN A 61 -5.59 -12.71 6.29
C ASN A 61 -4.97 -12.52 4.89
N GLN A 62 -5.29 -13.38 3.93
CA GLN A 62 -4.78 -13.28 2.56
C GLN A 62 -5.29 -12.03 1.82
N GLY A 63 -6.43 -11.47 2.24
CA GLY A 63 -6.93 -10.20 1.70
C GLY A 63 -6.10 -8.98 2.12
N HIS A 64 -5.23 -9.14 3.12
CA HIS A 64 -4.38 -8.11 3.70
C HIS A 64 -2.88 -8.37 3.50
N ASN A 65 -2.52 -9.52 2.89
CA ASN A 65 -1.15 -9.89 2.61
C ASN A 65 -0.60 -9.04 1.44
N LEU A 66 0.11 -7.96 1.75
CA LEU A 66 0.64 -7.04 0.74
C LEU A 66 1.62 -7.71 -0.23
N ARG A 67 2.48 -8.62 0.25
CA ARG A 67 3.38 -9.40 -0.59
C ARG A 67 2.63 -10.28 -1.58
N GLY A 68 1.65 -11.04 -1.08
CA GLY A 68 0.82 -11.89 -1.93
C GLY A 68 0.05 -11.09 -2.99
N LEU A 69 -0.51 -9.93 -2.61
CA LEU A 69 -1.19 -9.04 -3.55
C LEU A 69 -0.22 -8.42 -4.59
N TRP A 70 0.99 -8.06 -4.18
CA TRP A 70 2.05 -7.53 -5.05
C TRP A 70 2.45 -8.54 -6.13
N GLU A 71 2.76 -9.76 -5.70
CA GLU A 71 3.15 -10.86 -6.58
C GLU A 71 1.99 -11.28 -7.51
N ALA A 72 0.77 -11.39 -6.97
CA ALA A 72 -0.42 -11.69 -7.77
C ALA A 72 -0.67 -10.62 -8.85
N ALA A 73 -0.36 -9.35 -8.56
CA ALA A 73 -0.44 -8.27 -9.53
C ALA A 73 0.63 -8.39 -10.63
N GLY A 74 1.57 -9.34 -10.53
CA GLY A 74 2.67 -9.55 -11.47
C GLY A 74 3.77 -8.50 -11.34
N LEU A 75 3.95 -7.95 -10.14
CA LEU A 75 5.07 -7.08 -9.79
C LEU A 75 6.16 -7.92 -9.13
N ARG A 76 7.43 -7.54 -9.33
CA ARG A 76 8.59 -8.20 -8.71
C ARG A 76 9.14 -7.31 -7.60
N LEU A 77 9.82 -7.89 -6.61
CA LEU A 77 10.53 -7.09 -5.60
C LEU A 77 11.60 -6.20 -6.25
N SER A 78 12.24 -6.67 -7.32
CA SER A 78 13.19 -5.86 -8.13
C SER A 78 12.58 -4.63 -8.79
N ASP A 79 11.24 -4.53 -8.89
CA ASP A 79 10.57 -3.32 -9.38
C ASP A 79 10.60 -2.18 -8.34
N ILE A 80 10.90 -2.51 -7.08
CA ILE A 80 10.98 -1.57 -5.96
C ILE A 80 12.39 -1.00 -5.92
N ARG A 81 12.55 0.23 -6.43
CA ARG A 81 13.78 1.01 -6.24
C ARG A 81 13.75 1.65 -4.87
N ASP A 82 14.41 1.07 -3.88
CA ASP A 82 14.30 1.50 -2.48
C ASP A 82 15.63 1.53 -1.73
N PRO A 83 16.39 2.63 -1.84
CA PRO A 83 17.69 2.75 -1.19
C PRO A 83 17.59 2.84 0.34
N THR A 84 16.43 3.20 0.90
CA THR A 84 16.25 3.41 2.34
C THR A 84 15.55 2.25 3.05
N GLY A 85 14.90 1.35 2.31
CA GLY A 85 14.08 0.27 2.88
C GLY A 85 12.64 0.69 3.23
N ALA A 86 12.27 1.96 3.04
CA ALA A 86 10.95 2.47 3.43
C ALA A 86 9.79 1.87 2.63
N LYS A 87 10.03 1.50 1.36
CA LYS A 87 9.04 0.86 0.49
C LYS A 87 8.99 -0.64 0.75
N THR A 88 10.17 -1.27 0.86
CA THR A 88 10.32 -2.70 1.10
C THR A 88 9.69 -3.10 2.44
N PHE A 89 9.77 -2.24 3.46
CA PHE A 89 9.09 -2.44 4.75
C PHE A 89 7.61 -2.85 4.59
N PHE A 90 6.87 -2.22 3.67
CA PHE A 90 5.45 -2.56 3.49
C PHE A 90 5.22 -3.92 2.83
N ILE A 91 6.17 -4.40 2.06
CA ILE A 91 6.06 -5.69 1.40
C ILE A 91 6.52 -6.82 2.32
N GLU A 92 7.47 -6.55 3.22
CA GLU A 92 8.10 -7.60 4.04
C GLU A 92 7.66 -7.61 5.51
N ASN A 93 7.31 -6.46 6.08
CA ASN A 93 7.10 -6.31 7.52
C ASN A 93 5.71 -5.76 7.90
N TRP A 94 4.99 -5.14 6.96
CA TRP A 94 3.66 -4.64 7.25
C TRP A 94 2.63 -5.77 7.19
N ASP A 95 1.82 -5.86 8.25
CA ASP A 95 0.60 -6.66 8.27
C ASP A 95 -0.45 -6.02 9.22
N THR A 96 -1.61 -6.67 9.36
CA THR A 96 -2.70 -6.15 10.19
C THR A 96 -2.41 -6.17 11.70
N SER A 97 -1.40 -6.90 12.16
CA SER A 97 -1.03 -6.96 13.59
C SER A 97 -0.49 -5.64 14.11
N LEU A 98 0.08 -4.78 13.25
CA LEU A 98 0.54 -3.43 13.61
C LEU A 98 -0.53 -2.58 14.30
N ARG A 99 -1.81 -2.93 14.18
CA ARG A 99 -2.92 -2.29 14.91
C ARG A 99 -2.83 -2.44 16.43
N TYR A 100 -2.10 -3.44 16.92
CA TYR A 100 -1.92 -3.75 18.33
C TYR A 100 -0.56 -3.29 18.85
N GLU A 101 0.30 -2.81 17.97
CA GLU A 101 1.62 -2.33 18.29
C GLU A 101 1.57 -0.83 18.62
N LEU A 102 2.54 -0.36 19.39
CA LEU A 102 2.75 1.07 19.64
C LEU A 102 3.90 1.65 18.82
N THR A 103 4.81 0.79 18.39
CA THR A 103 6.03 1.10 17.63
C THR A 103 6.29 -0.01 16.62
N CYS A 104 6.97 0.26 15.51
CA CYS A 104 7.47 -0.79 14.63
C CYS A 104 8.98 -0.92 14.78
N ASN A 105 9.49 -2.15 14.63
CA ASN A 105 10.92 -2.42 14.63
C ASN A 105 11.55 -1.98 13.29
N SER A 106 11.68 -0.67 13.12
CA SER A 106 12.31 -0.03 11.97
C SER A 106 13.23 1.08 12.47
N SER A 107 14.40 1.22 11.86
CA SER A 107 15.28 2.37 12.07
C SER A 107 14.76 3.65 11.41
N LEU A 108 13.72 3.54 10.57
CA LEU A 108 13.09 4.66 9.87
C LEU A 108 12.02 5.31 10.74
N THR A 109 11.85 6.61 10.57
CA THR A 109 10.75 7.37 11.17
C THR A 109 9.41 6.98 10.54
N MET A 110 8.31 7.18 11.28
CA MET A 110 6.95 6.98 10.73
C MET A 110 6.72 7.82 9.48
N ALA A 111 7.33 9.02 9.41
CA ALA A 111 7.22 9.90 8.26
C ALA A 111 7.90 9.33 7.01
N GLU A 112 9.10 8.77 7.14
CA GLU A 112 9.81 8.10 6.03
C GLU A 112 9.05 6.87 5.53
N LEU A 113 8.48 6.08 6.45
CA LEU A 113 7.63 4.94 6.09
C LEU A 113 6.37 5.41 5.35
N VAL A 114 5.66 6.41 5.86
CA VAL A 114 4.47 6.96 5.19
C VAL A 114 4.82 7.52 3.80
N ASP A 115 5.97 8.19 3.64
CA ASP A 115 6.42 8.65 2.33
C ASP A 115 6.74 7.48 1.38
N GLY A 116 7.41 6.43 1.87
CA GLY A 116 7.62 5.18 1.13
C GLY A 116 6.32 4.58 0.62
N ALA A 117 5.30 4.49 1.47
CA ALA A 117 3.97 4.04 1.06
C ALA A 117 3.33 4.92 -0.01
N LYS A 118 3.43 6.25 0.11
CA LYS A 118 2.95 7.19 -0.94
C LYS A 118 3.65 6.95 -2.27
N GLN A 119 4.96 6.73 -2.26
CA GLN A 119 5.71 6.41 -3.47
C GLN A 119 5.22 5.09 -4.10
N LEU A 120 4.98 4.05 -3.30
CA LEU A 120 4.41 2.78 -3.78
C LEU A 120 3.01 2.96 -4.35
N THR A 121 2.10 3.66 -3.67
CA THR A 121 0.75 3.89 -4.19
C THR A 121 0.78 4.66 -5.51
N LYS A 122 1.66 5.66 -5.65
CA LYS A 122 1.87 6.39 -6.91
C LYS A 122 2.39 5.47 -8.01
N PHE A 123 3.37 4.62 -7.71
CA PHE A 123 3.90 3.63 -8.65
C PHE A 123 2.81 2.64 -9.11
N ILE A 124 2.03 2.10 -8.19
CA ILE A 124 0.94 1.15 -8.49
C ILE A 124 -0.11 1.84 -9.38
N LYS A 125 -0.53 3.06 -9.01
CA LYS A 125 -1.47 3.86 -9.81
C LYS A 125 -0.95 4.14 -11.23
N PHE A 126 0.34 4.38 -11.39
CA PHE A 126 0.95 4.53 -12.72
C PHE A 126 0.76 3.27 -13.58
N LYS A 127 0.81 2.06 -13.00
CA LYS A 127 0.57 0.78 -13.71
C LYS A 127 -0.90 0.55 -14.10
N ILE A 128 -1.83 1.35 -13.58
CA ILE A 128 -3.26 1.34 -13.93
C ILE A 128 -3.54 2.31 -15.10
N SER A 129 -2.58 3.16 -15.48
CA SER A 129 -2.76 4.15 -16.53
C SER A 129 -2.65 3.56 -17.94
N PRO A 130 -3.49 3.98 -18.92
CA PRO A 130 -3.35 3.61 -20.33
C PRO A 130 -1.95 3.90 -20.90
N LYS A 131 -1.28 4.96 -20.40
CA LYS A 131 0.06 5.35 -20.84
C LYS A 131 1.13 4.31 -20.48
N SER A 132 0.94 3.49 -19.45
CA SER A 132 1.91 2.46 -19.08
C SER A 132 1.95 1.28 -20.05
N ARG A 133 0.86 1.04 -20.82
CA ARG A 133 0.83 -0.01 -21.85
C ARG A 133 1.65 0.32 -23.09
N ARG A 134 1.87 1.61 -23.39
CA ARG A 134 2.63 2.06 -24.58
C ARG A 134 4.15 2.03 -24.43
N ARG A 135 4.68 1.85 -23.23
CA ARG A 135 6.13 1.86 -22.93
C ARG A 135 6.71 0.45 -22.66
N ARG A 136 5.94 -0.60 -22.95
CA ARG A 136 6.36 -1.99 -22.82
C ARG A 136 6.57 -2.62 -24.18
#